data_AF-A0A9E3DB63-F1
#
_entry.id   AF-A0A9E3DB63-F1
#
_cell.length_a   1.000
_cell.length_b   1.000
_cell.length_c   1.000
_cell.angle_alpha   90.00
_cell.angle_beta   90.00
_cell.angle_gamma   90.00
#
_symmetry.space_group_name_H-M   'P 1'
#
loop_
_entity.id
_entity.type
_entity.pdbx_description
1 polymer ?
#
loop_
_entity_poly.entity_id
_entity_poly.type
_entity_poly.pdbx_seq_one_letter_code
_entity_poly.pdbx_strand_id
1 'polypeptide(L)'
;HATFFMLIIKVAEYFCGGLTEAEKRQLFDEHVQWYRMYGMSMRPVPKSWDEFQEYWERVGREVLEVNQATLDIFQIRIPKPRFVLMPTPIWDQLFKPLVAGQRWIAAGLFEPALREKAGMHWTPGDEVLLRLFGKLVEVAFLAVPDEIRLHPRALAAYRRAEGRLSNDAPLAEAPPFMAPPRDRRGLPMHYFPPSSYPSLGPSLRPAKVLMERAGSLMHTTLSLAGLRAARGRPKKPARAA
;
A
#
# COMPACT_ATOMS: atom_id res chain seq x y z
N HIS A 1 8.82 -12.27 2.19
CA HIS A 1 8.94 -11.69 0.84
C HIS A 1 8.05 -12.43 -0.17
N ALA A 2 8.01 -13.76 -0.18
CA ALA A 2 7.11 -14.54 -1.05
C ALA A 2 5.63 -14.10 -0.97
N THR A 3 5.14 -13.79 0.23
CA THR A 3 3.79 -13.24 0.45
C THR A 3 3.54 -11.89 -0.24
N PHE A 4 4.54 -10.99 -0.30
CA PHE A 4 4.42 -9.71 -1.02
C PHE A 4 4.34 -9.93 -2.53
N PHE A 5 5.13 -10.86 -3.06
CA PHE A 5 5.09 -11.22 -4.47
C PHE A 5 3.76 -11.86 -4.85
N MET A 6 3.28 -12.82 -4.07
CA MET A 6 1.97 -13.43 -4.30
C MET A 6 0.81 -12.45 -4.14
N LEU A 7 0.93 -11.45 -3.26
CA LEU A 7 -0.06 -10.37 -3.19
C LEU A 7 -0.16 -9.62 -4.52
N ILE A 8 0.97 -9.31 -5.18
CA ILE A 8 0.97 -8.64 -6.49
C ILE A 8 0.26 -9.51 -7.53
N ILE A 9 0.58 -10.81 -7.59
CA ILE A 9 -0.06 -11.75 -8.52
C ILE A 9 -1.57 -11.81 -8.26
N LYS A 10 -2.00 -12.06 -7.02
CA LYS A 10 -3.41 -12.18 -6.67
C LYS A 10 -4.17 -10.88 -6.95
N VAL A 11 -3.58 -9.72 -6.66
CA VAL A 11 -4.22 -8.43 -6.96
C VAL A 11 -4.38 -8.26 -8.47
N ALA A 12 -3.37 -8.61 -9.26
CA ALA A 12 -3.46 -8.52 -10.71
C ALA A 12 -4.53 -9.47 -11.29
N GLU A 13 -4.56 -10.71 -10.80
CA GLU A 13 -5.53 -11.75 -11.19
C GLU A 13 -6.98 -11.37 -10.90
N TYR A 14 -7.25 -10.78 -9.74
CA TYR A 14 -8.63 -10.46 -9.33
C TYR A 14 -9.07 -9.06 -9.75
N PHE A 15 -8.19 -8.06 -9.76
CA PHE A 15 -8.59 -6.64 -9.86
C PHE A 15 -7.99 -5.87 -11.04
N CYS A 16 -7.08 -6.47 -11.83
CA CYS A 16 -6.36 -5.76 -12.90
C CYS A 16 -6.35 -6.49 -14.25
N GLY A 17 -7.34 -7.34 -14.54
CA GLY A 17 -7.44 -8.03 -15.82
C GLY A 17 -6.65 -9.34 -15.92
N GLY A 18 -5.80 -9.65 -14.95
CA GLY A 18 -4.98 -10.85 -14.92
C GLY A 18 -3.60 -10.71 -15.55
N LEU A 19 -2.78 -11.74 -15.37
CA LEU A 19 -1.45 -11.87 -15.97
C LEU A 19 -1.39 -13.20 -16.73
N THR A 20 -0.78 -13.17 -17.92
CA THR A 20 -0.40 -14.37 -18.65
C THR A 20 0.71 -15.12 -17.92
N GLU A 21 0.88 -16.41 -18.22
CA GLU A 21 1.96 -17.20 -17.60
C GLU A 21 3.36 -16.68 -17.96
N ALA A 22 3.53 -16.10 -19.15
CA ALA A 22 4.79 -15.45 -19.53
C ALA A 22 5.08 -14.22 -18.66
N GLU A 23 4.07 -13.38 -18.41
CA GLU A 23 4.20 -12.22 -17.53
C GLU A 23 4.46 -12.62 -16.08
N LYS A 24 3.84 -13.70 -15.57
CA LYS A 24 4.13 -14.22 -14.22
C LYS A 24 5.58 -14.70 -14.09
N ARG A 25 6.10 -15.40 -15.12
CA ARG A 25 7.51 -15.84 -15.17
C ARG A 25 8.46 -14.63 -15.18
N GLN A 26 8.19 -13.64 -16.01
CA GLN A 26 8.98 -12.40 -16.03
C GLN A 26 8.93 -11.68 -14.68
N LEU A 27 7.74 -11.54 -14.08
CA LEU A 27 7.56 -10.88 -12.80
C LEU A 27 8.29 -11.64 -11.67
N PHE A 28 8.36 -12.98 -11.75
CA PHE A 28 9.14 -13.78 -10.83
C PHE A 28 10.64 -13.45 -10.93
N ASP A 29 11.19 -13.37 -12.14
CA ASP A 29 12.60 -13.05 -12.35
C ASP A 29 12.95 -11.63 -11.86
N GLU A 30 12.08 -10.66 -12.13
CA GLU A 30 12.19 -9.29 -11.62
C GLU A 30 12.09 -9.24 -10.08
N HIS A 31 11.18 -10.01 -9.49
CA HIS A 31 11.06 -10.15 -8.04
C HIS A 31 12.33 -10.73 -7.42
N VAL A 32 12.96 -11.73 -8.06
CA VAL A 32 14.24 -12.29 -7.60
C VAL A 32 15.34 -11.23 -7.64
N GLN A 33 15.35 -10.37 -8.65
CA GLN A 33 16.28 -9.24 -8.72
C GLN A 33 16.04 -8.24 -7.57
N TRP A 34 14.79 -7.90 -7.27
CA TRP A 34 14.45 -7.06 -6.11
C TRP A 34 14.86 -7.71 -4.78
N TYR A 35 14.64 -9.02 -4.62
CA TYR A 35 15.06 -9.73 -3.42
C TYR A 35 16.59 -9.60 -3.18
N ARG A 36 17.40 -9.70 -4.24
CA ARG A 36 18.86 -9.53 -4.18
C ARG A 36 19.28 -8.16 -3.63
N MET A 37 18.52 -7.11 -3.92
CA MET A 37 18.82 -5.76 -3.46
C MET A 37 18.67 -5.59 -1.94
N TYR A 38 17.96 -6.49 -1.25
CA TYR A 38 17.90 -6.50 0.22
C TYR A 38 19.22 -6.97 0.87
N GLY A 39 20.17 -7.52 0.10
CA GLY A 39 21.43 -8.04 0.65
C GLY A 39 21.27 -9.31 1.49
N MET A 40 20.14 -10.02 1.36
CA MET A 40 19.88 -11.28 2.04
C MET A 40 20.46 -12.49 1.27
N SER A 41 20.58 -13.63 1.94
CA SER A 41 21.04 -14.87 1.32
C SER A 41 20.10 -15.33 0.20
N MET A 42 20.67 -15.73 -0.94
CA MET A 42 19.92 -16.30 -2.07
C MET A 42 19.64 -17.80 -1.95
N ARG A 43 20.18 -18.48 -0.92
CA ARG A 43 19.99 -19.92 -0.71
C ARG A 43 18.51 -20.38 -0.67
N PRO A 44 17.57 -19.64 -0.03
CA PRO A 44 16.18 -20.08 0.05
C PRO A 44 15.33 -19.68 -1.17
N VAL A 45 15.90 -19.02 -2.18
CA VAL A 45 15.15 -18.49 -3.32
C VAL A 45 14.99 -19.58 -4.38
N PRO A 46 13.75 -19.93 -4.79
CA PRO A 46 13.51 -20.87 -5.89
C PRO A 46 14.18 -20.42 -7.19
N LYS A 47 14.59 -21.37 -8.03
CA LYS A 47 15.35 -21.07 -9.26
C LYS A 47 14.46 -20.77 -10.47
N SER A 48 13.18 -21.10 -10.37
CA SER A 48 12.20 -20.87 -11.43
C SER A 48 10.82 -20.57 -10.83
N TRP A 49 9.93 -20.05 -11.69
CA TRP A 49 8.52 -19.87 -11.36
C TRP A 49 7.85 -21.18 -10.96
N ASP A 50 8.12 -22.28 -11.66
CA ASP A 50 7.52 -23.58 -11.38
C ASP A 50 7.95 -24.11 -9.99
N GLU A 51 9.25 -24.03 -9.66
CA GLU A 51 9.75 -24.37 -8.31
C GLU A 51 9.15 -23.46 -7.23
N PHE A 52 8.89 -22.20 -7.56
CA PHE A 52 8.23 -21.27 -6.65
C PHE A 52 6.78 -21.64 -6.39
N GLN A 53 6.03 -22.09 -7.40
CA GLN A 53 4.65 -22.53 -7.24
C GLN A 53 4.58 -23.75 -6.31
N GLU A 54 5.44 -24.74 -6.51
CA GLU A 54 5.56 -25.91 -5.62
C GLU A 54 5.93 -25.50 -4.19
N TYR A 55 6.91 -24.59 -4.04
CA TYR A 55 7.28 -24.02 -2.75
C TYR A 55 6.09 -23.33 -2.08
N TRP A 56 5.33 -22.51 -2.80
CA TRP A 56 4.20 -21.76 -2.28
C TRP A 56 3.07 -22.67 -1.82
N GLU A 57 2.72 -23.67 -2.64
CA GLU A 57 1.71 -24.66 -2.30
C GLU A 57 2.12 -25.45 -1.04
N ARG A 58 3.36 -25.96 -1.00
CA ARG A 58 3.88 -26.68 0.16
C ARG A 58 3.89 -25.82 1.42
N VAL A 59 4.34 -24.57 1.33
CA VAL A 59 4.31 -23.64 2.47
C VAL A 59 2.88 -23.42 2.95
N GLY A 60 1.92 -23.22 2.05
CA GLY A 60 0.52 -23.09 2.40
C GLY A 60 -0.07 -24.32 3.10
N ARG A 61 0.19 -25.51 2.54
CA ARG A 61 -0.35 -26.78 3.03
C ARG A 61 0.35 -27.30 4.30
N GLU A 62 1.65 -27.14 4.43
CA GLU A 62 2.43 -27.85 5.46
C GLU A 62 3.07 -26.93 6.50
N VAL A 63 3.41 -25.68 6.14
CA VAL A 63 4.21 -24.80 7.00
C VAL A 63 3.36 -23.76 7.71
N LEU A 64 2.38 -23.17 7.02
CA LEU A 64 1.55 -22.12 7.59
C LEU A 64 0.53 -22.70 8.56
N GLU A 65 0.51 -22.12 9.76
CA GLU A 65 -0.38 -22.52 10.85
C GLU A 65 -1.16 -21.31 11.36
N VAL A 66 -2.37 -21.58 11.85
CA VAL A 66 -3.21 -20.57 12.47
C VAL A 66 -2.90 -20.57 13.96
N ASN A 67 -2.25 -19.50 14.41
CA ASN A 67 -1.92 -19.29 15.82
C ASN A 67 -2.77 -18.14 16.40
N GLN A 68 -2.61 -17.90 17.70
CA GLN A 68 -3.37 -16.85 18.40
C GLN A 68 -3.16 -15.47 17.79
N ALA A 69 -1.95 -15.12 17.37
CA ALA A 69 -1.67 -13.83 16.73
C ALA A 69 -2.44 -13.67 15.41
N THR A 70 -2.58 -14.74 14.63
CA THR A 70 -3.41 -14.75 13.41
C THR A 70 -4.88 -14.51 13.74
N LEU A 71 -5.40 -15.16 14.80
CA LEU A 71 -6.78 -14.97 15.25
C LEU A 71 -7.03 -13.54 15.75
N ASP A 72 -6.06 -12.97 16.47
CA ASP A 72 -6.13 -11.60 16.97
C ASP A 72 -6.16 -10.59 15.81
N ILE A 73 -5.38 -10.83 14.76
CA ILE A 73 -5.42 -10.01 13.52
C ILE A 73 -6.80 -10.10 12.88
N PHE A 74 -7.41 -11.28 12.80
CA PHE A 74 -8.77 -11.39 12.27
C PHE A 74 -9.77 -10.61 13.11
N GLN A 75 -9.57 -10.51 14.42
CA GLN A 75 -10.44 -9.78 15.34
C GLN A 75 -10.07 -8.30 15.51
N ILE A 76 -9.08 -7.79 14.78
CA ILE A 76 -8.64 -6.41 14.93
C ILE A 76 -9.79 -5.43 14.63
N ARG A 77 -9.98 -4.46 15.53
CA ARG A 77 -10.99 -3.41 15.41
C ARG A 77 -10.34 -2.13 14.96
N ILE A 78 -11.06 -1.36 14.14
CA ILE A 78 -10.62 -0.01 13.74
C ILE A 78 -10.66 0.87 15.00
N PRO A 79 -9.51 1.32 15.52
CA PRO A 79 -9.47 2.04 16.78
C PRO A 79 -10.19 3.38 16.63
N LYS A 80 -11.11 3.67 17.56
CA LYS A 80 -11.79 4.96 17.59
C LYS A 80 -10.80 6.07 17.96
N PRO A 81 -10.61 7.10 17.11
CA PRO A 81 -9.77 8.22 17.47
C PRO A 81 -10.36 8.99 18.67
N ARG A 82 -9.50 9.44 19.59
CA ARG A 82 -9.91 10.11 20.84
C ARG A 82 -10.73 11.40 20.61
N PHE A 83 -10.62 12.02 19.43
CA PHE A 83 -11.35 13.25 19.09
C PHE A 83 -12.76 13.00 18.54
N VAL A 84 -13.14 11.75 18.28
CA VAL A 84 -14.48 11.40 17.81
C VAL A 84 -15.40 11.23 19.02
N LEU A 85 -16.35 12.16 19.18
CA LEU A 85 -17.31 12.21 20.31
C LEU A 85 -18.44 11.16 20.22
N MET A 86 -18.30 10.16 19.36
CA MET A 86 -19.29 9.09 19.17
C MET A 86 -19.11 7.98 20.22
N PRO A 87 -20.19 7.43 20.80
CA PRO A 87 -20.12 6.22 21.61
C PRO A 87 -19.43 5.07 20.87
N THR A 88 -18.56 4.33 21.55
CA THR A 88 -17.78 3.22 20.95
C THR A 88 -18.67 2.15 20.30
N PRO A 89 -19.83 1.75 20.86
CA PRO A 89 -20.69 0.77 20.20
C PRO A 89 -21.20 1.23 18.82
N ILE A 90 -21.51 2.53 18.67
CA ILE A 90 -21.98 3.08 17.39
C ILE A 90 -20.83 3.10 16.37
N TRP A 91 -19.63 3.49 16.81
CA TRP A 91 -18.43 3.44 15.99
C TRP A 91 -18.14 2.03 15.48
N ASP A 92 -18.15 1.04 16.39
CA ASP A 92 -17.89 -0.35 16.03
C ASP A 92 -18.92 -0.83 15.00
N GLN A 93 -20.21 -0.56 15.21
CA GLN A 93 -21.28 -0.94 14.28
C GLN A 93 -21.13 -0.32 12.89
N LEU A 94 -20.71 0.95 12.81
CA LEU A 94 -20.49 1.64 11.54
C LEU A 94 -19.44 0.95 10.66
N PHE A 95 -18.39 0.42 11.28
CA PHE A 95 -17.27 -0.22 10.56
C PHE A 95 -17.41 -1.74 10.41
N LYS A 96 -18.36 -2.39 11.10
CA LYS A 96 -18.60 -3.83 10.92
C LYS A 96 -18.76 -4.28 9.47
N PRO A 97 -19.57 -3.63 8.60
CA PRO A 97 -19.70 -4.06 7.21
C PRO A 97 -18.38 -3.90 6.44
N LEU A 98 -17.61 -2.84 6.71
CA LEU A 98 -16.30 -2.64 6.09
C LEU A 98 -15.30 -3.74 6.50
N VAL A 99 -15.24 -4.05 7.80
CA VAL A 99 -14.38 -5.12 8.33
C VAL A 99 -14.81 -6.48 7.80
N ALA A 100 -16.12 -6.75 7.70
CA ALA A 100 -16.65 -7.97 7.10
C ALA A 100 -16.27 -8.06 5.61
N GLY A 101 -16.39 -6.97 4.85
CA GLY A 101 -15.96 -6.91 3.45
C GLY A 101 -14.46 -7.14 3.28
N GLN A 102 -13.64 -6.53 4.13
CA GLN A 102 -12.18 -6.77 4.12
C GLN A 102 -11.85 -8.24 4.42
N ARG A 103 -12.51 -8.86 5.41
CA ARG A 103 -12.34 -10.29 5.72
C ARG A 103 -12.79 -11.17 4.57
N TRP A 104 -13.89 -10.83 3.90
CA TRP A 104 -14.39 -11.58 2.74
C TRP A 104 -13.43 -11.49 1.56
N ILE A 105 -12.91 -10.31 1.23
CA ILE A 105 -11.86 -10.15 0.21
C ILE A 105 -10.60 -10.95 0.59
N ALA A 106 -10.15 -10.83 1.84
CA ALA A 106 -8.97 -11.58 2.31
C ALA A 106 -9.16 -13.10 2.19
N ALA A 107 -10.34 -13.61 2.57
CA ALA A 107 -10.67 -15.02 2.44
C ALA A 107 -10.60 -15.50 0.99
N GLY A 108 -11.12 -14.72 0.04
CA GLY A 108 -11.06 -15.09 -1.39
C GLY A 108 -9.66 -15.05 -1.99
N LEU A 109 -8.78 -14.16 -1.51
CA LEU A 109 -7.40 -14.07 -1.98
C LEU A 109 -6.47 -15.13 -1.35
N PHE A 110 -6.86 -15.72 -0.21
CA PHE A 110 -6.10 -16.80 0.41
C PHE A 110 -6.16 -18.10 -0.41
N GLU A 111 -5.10 -18.89 -0.33
CA GLU A 111 -5.10 -20.24 -0.89
C GLU A 111 -6.12 -21.13 -0.17
N PRO A 112 -6.74 -22.11 -0.86
CA PRO A 112 -7.74 -22.99 -0.26
C PRO A 112 -7.27 -23.65 1.04
N ALA A 113 -6.02 -24.16 1.07
CA ALA A 113 -5.44 -24.77 2.25
C ALA A 113 -5.34 -23.81 3.46
N LEU A 114 -5.12 -22.51 3.21
CA LEU A 114 -5.10 -21.50 4.26
C LEU A 114 -6.50 -21.18 4.77
N ARG A 115 -7.49 -21.11 3.87
CA ARG A 115 -8.89 -20.86 4.24
C ARG A 115 -9.41 -21.97 5.15
N GLU A 116 -9.14 -23.23 4.79
CA GLU A 116 -9.52 -24.40 5.58
C GLU A 116 -8.91 -24.35 6.98
N LYS A 117 -7.59 -24.10 7.08
CA LYS A 117 -6.91 -23.94 8.38
C LYS A 117 -7.45 -22.77 9.21
N ALA A 118 -7.83 -21.67 8.56
CA ALA A 118 -8.39 -20.49 9.20
C ALA A 118 -9.88 -20.62 9.55
N GLY A 119 -10.53 -21.73 9.18
CA GLY A 119 -11.96 -21.91 9.38
C GLY A 119 -12.81 -20.91 8.58
N MET A 120 -12.28 -20.39 7.47
CA MET A 120 -12.98 -19.44 6.62
C MET A 120 -13.89 -20.19 5.65
N HIS A 121 -15.20 -19.92 5.74
CA HIS A 121 -16.16 -20.45 4.78
C HIS A 121 -16.04 -19.72 3.44
N TRP A 122 -15.84 -20.46 2.36
CA TRP A 122 -15.77 -19.92 1.00
C TRP A 122 -16.58 -20.80 0.06
N THR A 123 -17.59 -20.23 -0.58
CA THR A 123 -18.45 -20.96 -1.52
C THR A 123 -18.07 -20.68 -2.97
N PRO A 124 -18.47 -21.53 -3.92
CA PRO A 124 -18.34 -21.20 -5.35
C PRO A 124 -19.07 -19.91 -5.74
N GLY A 125 -20.17 -19.57 -5.04
CA GLY A 125 -20.88 -18.31 -5.24
C GLY A 125 -20.06 -17.08 -4.81
N ASP A 126 -19.33 -17.18 -3.69
CA ASP A 126 -18.40 -16.14 -3.24
C ASP A 126 -17.29 -15.90 -4.27
N GLU A 127 -16.77 -16.96 -4.88
CA GLU A 127 -15.75 -16.88 -5.92
C GLU A 127 -16.25 -16.09 -7.14
N VAL A 128 -17.47 -16.37 -7.60
CA VAL A 128 -18.10 -15.66 -8.72
C VAL A 128 -18.33 -14.19 -8.35
N LEU A 129 -18.85 -13.93 -7.15
CA LEU A 129 -19.12 -12.57 -6.68
C LEU A 129 -17.83 -11.75 -6.54
N LEU A 130 -16.76 -12.36 -6.03
CA LEU A 130 -15.45 -11.71 -5.91
C LEU A 130 -14.85 -11.40 -7.29
N ARG A 131 -15.00 -12.29 -8.27
CA ARG A 131 -14.57 -12.04 -9.65
C ARG A 131 -15.36 -10.90 -10.31
N LEU A 132 -16.67 -10.85 -10.07
CA LEU A 132 -17.51 -9.76 -10.57
C LEU A 132 -17.13 -8.42 -9.92
N PHE A 133 -16.95 -8.41 -8.60
CA PHE A 133 -16.46 -7.25 -7.89
C PHE A 133 -15.09 -6.81 -8.41
N GLY A 134 -14.19 -7.77 -8.64
CA GLY A 134 -12.89 -7.56 -9.26
C GLY A 134 -12.95 -6.88 -10.62
N LYS A 135 -13.83 -7.36 -11.50
CA LYS A 135 -14.08 -6.73 -12.81
C LYS A 135 -14.67 -5.34 -12.70
N LEU A 136 -15.54 -5.09 -11.74
CA LEU A 136 -16.05 -3.75 -11.48
C LEU A 136 -14.93 -2.80 -11.03
N VAL A 137 -14.03 -3.26 -10.16
CA VAL A 137 -12.86 -2.50 -9.72
C VAL A 137 -11.93 -2.22 -10.90
N GLU A 138 -11.62 -3.23 -11.72
CA GLU A 138 -10.80 -3.07 -12.93
C GLU A 138 -11.34 -1.97 -13.84
N VAL A 139 -12.64 -2.00 -14.17
CA VAL A 139 -13.30 -1.00 -15.02
C VAL A 139 -13.31 0.38 -14.35
N ALA A 140 -13.62 0.45 -13.05
CA ALA A 140 -13.61 1.71 -12.32
C ALA A 140 -12.22 2.36 -12.30
N PHE A 141 -11.16 1.56 -12.22
CA PHE A 141 -9.78 2.03 -12.23
C PHE A 141 -9.32 2.59 -13.59
N LEU A 142 -9.96 2.23 -14.71
CA LEU A 142 -9.70 2.86 -16.01
C LEU A 142 -10.03 4.36 -16.02
N ALA A 143 -10.98 4.79 -15.19
CA ALA A 143 -11.37 6.19 -15.07
C ALA A 143 -10.47 7.00 -14.11
N VAL A 144 -9.55 6.35 -13.40
CA VAL A 144 -8.66 7.00 -12.42
C VAL A 144 -7.39 7.49 -13.14
N PRO A 145 -7.12 8.81 -13.16
CA PRO A 145 -5.91 9.34 -13.75
C PRO A 145 -4.63 8.76 -13.14
N ASP A 146 -3.57 8.64 -13.93
CA ASP A 146 -2.29 8.11 -13.50
C ASP A 146 -1.67 8.89 -12.34
N GLU A 147 -1.94 10.20 -12.23
CA GLU A 147 -1.55 11.05 -11.10
C GLU A 147 -2.10 10.59 -9.75
N ILE A 148 -3.23 9.90 -9.75
CA ILE A 148 -3.91 9.38 -8.56
C ILE A 148 -3.63 7.88 -8.40
N ARG A 149 -3.48 7.17 -9.52
CA ARG A 149 -3.26 5.72 -9.53
C ARG A 149 -1.83 5.34 -9.14
N LEU A 150 -0.84 6.13 -9.56
CA LEU A 150 0.57 5.83 -9.39
C LEU A 150 1.17 6.59 -8.20
N HIS A 151 1.95 5.87 -7.40
CA HIS A 151 2.73 6.48 -6.34
C HIS A 151 3.61 7.61 -6.92
N PRO A 152 3.76 8.78 -6.26
CA PRO A 152 4.46 9.94 -6.83
C PRO A 152 5.87 9.66 -7.35
N ARG A 153 6.60 8.72 -6.72
CA ARG A 153 7.92 8.27 -7.19
C ARG A 153 7.85 7.48 -8.50
N ALA A 154 6.85 6.61 -8.65
CA ALA A 154 6.63 5.87 -9.89
C ALA A 154 6.21 6.82 -11.02
N LEU A 155 5.28 7.73 -10.75
CA LEU A 155 4.86 8.76 -11.71
C LEU A 155 6.05 9.63 -12.19
N ALA A 156 6.94 10.04 -11.28
CA ALA A 156 8.14 10.78 -11.64
C ALA A 156 9.10 9.94 -12.51
N ALA A 157 9.24 8.64 -12.24
CA ALA A 157 10.04 7.73 -13.05
C ALA A 157 9.47 7.58 -14.47
N TYR A 158 8.16 7.35 -14.63
CA TYR A 158 7.52 7.27 -15.94
C TYR A 158 7.67 8.57 -16.74
N ARG A 159 7.43 9.72 -16.09
CA ARG A 159 7.62 11.02 -16.73
C ARG A 159 9.07 11.25 -17.21
N ARG A 160 10.08 10.73 -16.50
CA ARG A 160 11.48 10.76 -17.00
C ARG A 160 11.67 9.85 -18.20
N ALA A 161 11.17 8.61 -18.13
CA ALA A 161 11.28 7.65 -19.23
C ALA A 161 10.59 8.15 -20.52
N GLU A 162 9.48 8.89 -20.38
CA GLU A 162 8.76 9.53 -21.47
C GLU A 162 9.38 10.86 -21.94
N GLY A 163 10.48 11.31 -21.33
CA GLY A 163 11.14 12.58 -21.64
C GLY A 163 10.39 13.84 -21.17
N ARG A 164 9.31 13.69 -20.39
CA ARG A 164 8.54 14.81 -19.79
C ARG A 164 9.24 15.46 -18.59
N LEU A 165 10.21 14.77 -18.00
CA LEU A 165 11.11 15.27 -16.97
C LEU A 165 12.55 14.99 -17.37
N SER A 166 13.46 15.92 -17.07
CA SER A 166 14.90 15.69 -17.24
C SER A 166 15.36 14.50 -16.40
N ASN A 167 16.34 13.75 -16.88
CA ASN A 167 17.00 12.68 -16.13
C ASN A 167 17.61 13.21 -14.83
N ASP A 168 18.11 14.44 -14.84
CA ASP A 168 18.70 15.13 -13.68
C ASP A 168 17.67 15.83 -12.79
N ALA A 169 16.37 15.69 -13.09
CA ALA A 169 15.32 16.28 -12.27
C ALA A 169 15.36 15.71 -10.84
N PRO A 170 15.14 16.54 -9.80
CA PRO A 170 15.16 16.10 -8.40
C PRO A 170 14.26 14.88 -8.15
N LEU A 171 14.69 14.00 -7.24
CA LEU A 171 13.87 12.85 -6.83
C LEU A 171 12.59 13.32 -6.12
N ALA A 172 11.51 12.58 -6.31
CA ALA A 172 10.28 12.81 -5.57
C ALA A 172 10.47 12.33 -4.12
N GLU A 173 10.64 13.29 -3.22
CA GLU A 173 10.89 13.04 -1.80
C GLU A 173 9.63 12.87 -0.97
N ALA A 174 9.79 12.23 0.19
CA ALA A 174 8.72 12.07 1.15
C ALA A 174 8.22 13.46 1.62
N PRO A 175 6.90 13.69 1.72
CA PRO A 175 6.36 14.94 2.21
C PRO A 175 6.83 15.26 3.65
N PRO A 176 6.98 16.55 4.02
CA PRO A 176 7.47 16.97 5.34
C PRO A 176 6.64 16.47 6.53
N PHE A 177 5.35 16.15 6.32
CA PHE A 177 4.48 15.65 7.39
C PHE A 177 4.78 14.19 7.78
N MET A 178 5.42 13.42 6.89
CA MET A 178 5.94 12.08 7.17
C MET A 178 7.32 12.10 7.85
N ALA A 179 7.89 13.30 8.06
CA ALA A 179 9.19 13.40 8.70
C ALA A 179 9.13 12.86 10.13
N PRO A 180 10.21 12.20 10.60
CA PRO A 180 10.30 11.75 11.98
C PRO A 180 10.09 12.93 12.96
N PRO A 181 9.64 12.62 14.20
CA PRO A 181 9.62 13.57 15.31
C PRO A 181 10.94 14.34 15.41
N ARG A 182 10.87 15.61 15.87
CA ARG A 182 12.02 16.51 15.83
C ARG A 182 13.24 15.96 16.57
N ASP A 183 12.99 15.26 17.68
CA ASP A 183 13.96 14.58 18.53
C ASP A 183 14.63 13.36 17.86
N ARG A 184 14.06 12.84 16.77
CA ARG A 184 14.57 11.68 16.04
C ARG A 184 15.14 12.01 14.67
N ARG A 185 15.18 13.29 14.28
CA ARG A 185 15.78 13.73 13.02
C ARG A 185 17.30 13.57 13.10
N GLY A 186 17.89 13.03 12.03
CA GLY A 186 19.34 12.79 11.95
C GLY A 186 19.81 11.44 12.49
N LEU A 187 18.91 10.62 13.06
CA LEU A 187 19.25 9.23 13.38
C LEU A 187 19.37 8.39 12.09
N PRO A 188 20.35 7.47 12.00
CA PRO A 188 20.60 6.69 10.79
C PRO A 188 19.44 5.77 10.39
N MET A 189 18.55 5.45 11.34
CA MET A 189 17.36 4.62 11.09
C MET A 189 16.23 5.38 10.39
N HIS A 190 16.30 6.71 10.29
CA HIS A 190 15.26 7.51 9.69
C HIS A 190 15.77 8.23 8.45
N TYR A 191 15.13 7.93 7.32
CA TYR A 191 15.33 8.73 6.12
C TYR A 191 14.75 10.13 6.33
N PHE A 192 15.62 11.14 6.26
CA PHE A 192 15.24 12.54 6.31
C PHE A 192 15.72 13.21 5.02
N PRO A 193 14.82 13.55 4.07
CA PRO A 193 15.25 14.09 2.79
C PRO A 193 15.98 15.42 3.03
N PRO A 194 17.12 15.66 2.36
CA PRO A 194 17.72 16.99 2.33
C PRO A 194 16.67 17.95 1.77
N SER A 195 16.56 19.14 2.35
CA SER A 195 15.49 20.10 2.03
C SER A 195 15.60 20.56 0.57
N SER A 196 15.01 19.80 -0.34
CA SER A 196 14.89 20.09 -1.76
C SER A 196 13.48 20.59 -2.03
N TYR A 197 13.06 21.66 -1.36
CA TYR A 197 11.94 22.45 -1.84
C TYR A 197 12.51 23.68 -2.55
N PRO A 198 12.68 23.65 -3.88
CA PRO A 198 12.83 24.88 -4.63
C PRO A 198 11.56 25.71 -4.42
N SER A 199 11.73 27.00 -4.18
CA SER A 199 10.65 27.98 -4.21
C SER A 199 10.01 28.03 -5.61
N LEU A 200 9.09 27.12 -5.92
CA LEU A 200 8.38 27.05 -7.21
C LEU A 200 7.61 28.35 -7.49
N GLY A 201 7.70 29.00 -8.65
CA GLY A 201 7.01 30.28 -8.94
C GLY A 201 5.46 30.24 -8.89
N PRO A 202 4.76 31.39 -8.92
CA PRO A 202 3.37 31.53 -8.46
C PRO A 202 2.25 30.98 -9.37
N SER A 203 2.48 30.80 -10.68
CA SER A 203 1.38 30.80 -11.66
C SER A 203 0.74 29.45 -12.02
N LEU A 204 1.33 28.31 -11.66
CA LEU A 204 0.79 26.95 -11.98
C LEU A 204 0.55 26.07 -10.74
N ARG A 205 0.61 26.66 -9.54
CA ARG A 205 0.58 25.94 -8.27
C ARG A 205 -0.75 25.26 -7.91
N PRO A 206 -1.96 25.83 -8.10
CA PRO A 206 -3.12 25.32 -7.37
C PRO A 206 -3.64 23.96 -7.86
N ALA A 207 -3.84 23.77 -9.16
CA ALA A 207 -4.41 22.53 -9.70
C ALA A 207 -3.44 21.34 -9.61
N LYS A 208 -2.16 21.55 -9.95
CA LYS A 208 -1.11 20.53 -9.88
C LYS A 208 -0.81 20.12 -8.45
N VAL A 209 -0.71 21.08 -7.53
CA VAL A 209 -0.54 20.78 -6.09
C VAL A 209 -1.79 20.11 -5.52
N LEU A 210 -2.99 20.45 -5.98
CA LEU A 210 -4.22 19.79 -5.52
C LEU A 210 -4.29 18.33 -5.98
N MET A 211 -3.93 18.03 -7.23
CA MET A 211 -3.88 16.66 -7.75
C MET A 211 -2.73 15.85 -7.13
N GLU A 212 -1.54 16.43 -6.99
CA GLU A 212 -0.42 15.79 -6.27
C GLU A 212 -0.75 15.58 -4.79
N ARG A 213 -1.47 16.52 -4.15
CA ARG A 213 -2.00 16.33 -2.79
C ARG A 213 -3.04 15.23 -2.75
N ALA A 214 -3.97 15.17 -3.70
CA ALA A 214 -5.00 14.13 -3.77
C ALA A 214 -4.38 12.73 -3.97
N GLY A 215 -3.43 12.59 -4.90
CA GLY A 215 -2.65 11.36 -5.09
C GLY A 215 -1.80 11.00 -3.86
N SER A 216 -1.12 11.99 -3.27
CA SER A 216 -0.35 11.75 -2.02
C SER A 216 -1.25 11.33 -0.86
N LEU A 217 -2.45 11.93 -0.74
CA LEU A 217 -3.44 11.58 0.29
C LEU A 217 -3.97 10.17 0.03
N MET A 218 -4.37 9.83 -1.20
CA MET A 218 -4.86 8.51 -1.59
C MET A 218 -3.84 7.41 -1.27
N HIS A 219 -2.57 7.58 -1.67
CA HIS A 219 -1.50 6.64 -1.33
C HIS A 219 -1.07 6.67 0.15
N THR A 220 -1.46 7.71 0.89
CA THR A 220 -1.26 7.80 2.35
C THR A 220 -2.43 7.20 3.15
N THR A 221 -3.64 7.08 2.59
CA THR A 221 -4.86 6.78 3.36
C THR A 221 -4.90 5.31 3.84
N LEU A 222 -4.05 4.44 3.30
CA LEU A 222 -3.83 3.06 3.80
C LEU A 222 -2.75 2.95 4.88
N SER A 223 -2.16 4.08 5.32
CA SER A 223 -1.29 4.14 6.49
C SER A 223 -1.95 5.00 7.57
N LEU A 224 -2.32 4.36 8.68
CA LEU A 224 -3.07 4.93 9.80
C LEU A 224 -2.54 6.30 10.30
N ALA A 225 -3.49 7.22 10.45
CA ALA A 225 -3.56 8.33 11.41
C ALA A 225 -2.38 9.32 11.52
N GLY A 226 -2.57 10.53 10.98
CA GLY A 226 -1.68 11.66 11.22
C GLY A 226 -2.21 13.05 10.86
N LEU A 227 -3.52 13.30 10.97
CA LEU A 227 -4.05 14.66 10.80
C LEU A 227 -3.78 15.50 12.07
N ARG A 228 -2.80 16.40 12.00
CA ARG A 228 -2.87 17.67 12.75
C ARG A 228 -2.15 18.78 11.98
N ALA A 229 -2.94 19.66 11.36
CA ALA A 229 -2.46 20.98 10.99
C ALA A 229 -2.17 21.76 12.29
N ALA A 230 -0.89 21.96 12.60
CA ALA A 230 -0.49 22.87 13.66
C ALA A 230 -0.85 24.30 13.24
N ARG A 231 -1.95 24.85 13.77
CA ARG A 231 -2.22 26.30 13.73
C ARG A 231 -1.11 26.99 14.51
N GLY A 232 -0.28 27.76 13.79
CA GLY A 232 0.71 28.66 14.36
C GLY A 232 0.03 29.71 15.23
N ARG A 233 0.50 29.85 16.47
CA ARG A 233 0.12 30.91 17.42
C ARG A 233 0.78 32.22 16.96
N PRO A 234 0.10 33.38 16.97
CA PRO A 234 0.72 34.63 16.56
C PRO A 234 1.75 35.10 17.61
N LYS A 235 2.97 35.42 17.17
CA LYS A 235 3.97 36.13 17.98
C LYS A 235 3.51 37.58 18.18
N LYS A 236 3.42 38.04 19.43
CA LYS A 236 3.39 39.48 19.75
C LYS A 236 4.76 40.10 19.44
N PRO A 237 4.83 41.34 18.93
CA PRO A 237 6.08 42.06 18.80
C PRO A 237 6.54 42.55 20.19
N ALA A 238 7.79 42.26 20.54
CA ALA A 238 8.48 42.97 21.61
C ALA A 238 8.81 44.37 21.09
N ARG A 239 8.30 45.41 21.78
CA ARG A 239 8.73 46.80 21.59
C ARG A 239 10.17 46.94 22.10
N ALA A 240 10.96 47.70 21.35
CA ALA A 240 12.23 48.24 21.78
C ALA A 240 12.03 49.35 22.84
N ALA A 241 13.07 49.52 23.66
CA ALA A 241 13.26 50.43 24.78
C ALA A 241 12.58 50.01 26.09
#